data_AF-K2FSV7-F1
#
_entry.id   AF-K2FSV7-F1
#
_cell.length_a   1.000
_cell.length_b   1.000
_cell.length_c   1.000
_cell.angle_alpha   90.00
_cell.angle_beta   90.00
_cell.angle_gamma   90.00
#
_symmetry.space_group_name_H-M   'P 1'
#
loop_
_entity.id
_entity.type
_entity.pdbx_description
1 polymer ?
#
loop_
_entity_poly.entity_id
_entity_poly.type
_entity_poly.pdbx_seq_one_letter_code
_entity_poly.pdbx_strand_id
1 'polypeptide(L)'
;MSLNTNSNALAEKLQSRDATREPTWVRYTLLTIALIFFLSCLILPLILVFVEAFKQGVGVYTQALVHPDTLSAVKLTLLTAAIAVPLNVVFGVAAAWSVAKFNFPGKSFLTTIIDLPFSVSPVIAGMMLVLI
;
A
#
# COMPACT_ATOMS: atom_id res chain seq x y z
N MET A 1 -41.76 0.04 -18.93
CA MET A 1 -41.16 1.13 -18.14
C MET A 1 -41.87 1.32 -16.78
N SER A 2 -42.03 0.26 -15.96
CA SER A 2 -42.65 0.38 -14.60
C SER A 2 -42.15 -0.62 -13.52
N LEU A 3 -41.15 -1.45 -13.80
CA LEU A 3 -40.62 -2.42 -12.82
C LEU A 3 -39.54 -1.82 -11.89
N ASN A 4 -38.82 -0.79 -12.35
CA ASN A 4 -37.65 -0.24 -11.64
C ASN A 4 -38.01 0.65 -10.43
N THR A 5 -39.24 1.19 -10.40
CA THR A 5 -39.72 2.06 -9.32
C THR A 5 -40.08 1.25 -8.07
N ASN A 6 -40.60 0.03 -8.25
CA ASN A 6 -41.01 -0.85 -7.14
C ASN A 6 -39.79 -1.50 -6.46
N SER A 7 -38.76 -1.87 -7.22
CA SER A 7 -37.53 -2.48 -6.67
C SER A 7 -36.75 -1.54 -5.76
N ASN A 8 -36.62 -0.26 -6.14
CA ASN A 8 -35.93 0.73 -5.32
C ASN A 8 -36.71 1.04 -4.03
N ALA A 9 -38.03 1.16 -4.11
CA ALA A 9 -38.88 1.35 -2.93
C ALA A 9 -38.83 0.13 -1.98
N LEU A 10 -38.71 -1.09 -2.51
CA LEU A 10 -38.55 -2.30 -1.71
C LEU A 10 -37.17 -2.36 -1.05
N ALA A 11 -36.11 -1.98 -1.76
CA ALA A 11 -34.75 -1.90 -1.23
C ALA A 11 -34.65 -0.87 -0.08
N GLU A 12 -35.29 0.29 -0.23
CA GLU A 12 -35.35 1.33 0.79
C GLU A 12 -36.13 0.86 2.04
N LYS A 13 -37.22 0.12 1.84
CA LYS A 13 -38.03 -0.48 2.92
C LYS A 13 -37.35 -1.68 3.61
N LEU A 14 -36.43 -2.35 2.92
CA LEU A 14 -35.60 -3.43 3.49
C LEU A 14 -34.41 -2.85 4.25
N GLN A 15 -33.79 -1.76 3.76
CA GLN A 15 -32.77 -1.00 4.49
C GLN A 15 -33.34 -0.28 5.72
N SER A 16 -34.64 0.09 5.71
CA SER A 16 -35.32 0.68 6.87
C SER A 16 -35.68 -0.34 7.95
N ARG A 17 -35.52 -1.65 7.71
CA ARG A 17 -35.74 -2.68 8.74
C ARG A 17 -34.47 -2.82 9.58
N ASP A 18 -34.61 -2.51 10.87
CA ASP A 18 -33.63 -2.52 11.95
C ASP A 18 -32.77 -3.80 12.11
N ALA A 19 -33.01 -4.85 11.33
CA ALA A 19 -32.29 -6.12 11.41
C ALA A 19 -30.83 -6.06 10.93
N THR A 20 -30.41 -4.96 10.29
CA THR A 20 -29.00 -4.72 9.87
C THR A 20 -28.42 -3.40 10.38
N ARG A 21 -29.17 -2.61 11.17
CA ARG A 21 -28.61 -1.44 11.83
C ARG A 21 -27.95 -1.90 13.12
N GLU A 22 -26.64 -2.16 13.05
CA GLU A 22 -25.84 -2.25 14.26
C GLU A 22 -26.06 -0.98 15.08
N PRO A 23 -26.33 -1.09 16.40
CA PRO A 23 -26.46 0.09 17.24
C PRO A 23 -25.16 0.89 17.11
N THR A 24 -25.28 2.20 16.96
CA THR A 24 -24.14 3.10 16.69
C THR A 24 -23.01 2.90 17.70
N TRP A 25 -23.33 2.56 18.94
CA TRP A 25 -22.36 2.22 19.98
C TRP A 25 -21.54 0.95 19.70
N VAL A 26 -22.13 -0.11 19.15
CA VAL A 26 -21.40 -1.33 18.74
C VAL A 26 -20.46 -1.00 17.58
N ARG A 27 -20.93 -0.27 16.57
CA ARG A 27 -20.09 0.19 15.45
C ARG A 27 -18.89 1.01 15.95
N TYR A 28 -19.10 1.99 16.82
CA TYR A 28 -18.00 2.79 17.37
C TYR A 28 -17.06 1.97 18.24
N THR A 29 -17.58 1.01 19.01
CA THR A 29 -16.76 0.12 19.83
C THR A 29 -15.86 -0.76 18.97
N LEU A 30 -16.42 -1.41 17.94
CA LEU A 30 -15.66 -2.26 17.01
C LEU A 30 -14.61 -1.45 16.24
N LEU A 31 -14.98 -0.26 15.74
CA LEU A 31 -14.03 0.64 15.08
C LEU A 31 -12.91 1.09 16.03
N THR A 32 -13.24 1.44 17.27
CA THR A 32 -12.25 1.89 18.26
C THR A 32 -11.28 0.76 18.60
N ILE A 33 -11.78 -0.45 18.85
CA ILE A 33 -10.94 -1.62 19.13
C ILE A 33 -10.06 -1.96 17.93
N ALA A 34 -10.62 -2.03 16.72
CA ALA A 34 -9.87 -2.31 15.50
C ALA A 34 -8.79 -1.26 15.24
N LEU A 35 -9.12 0.02 15.44
CA LEU A 35 -8.18 1.13 15.26
C LEU A 35 -7.07 1.11 16.31
N ILE A 36 -7.39 0.88 17.59
CA ILE A 36 -6.39 0.75 18.65
C ILE A 36 -5.46 -0.43 18.35
N PHE A 37 -5.98 -1.58 17.93
CA PHE A 37 -5.17 -2.74 17.58
C PHE A 37 -4.25 -2.45 16.39
N PHE A 38 -4.80 -1.90 15.30
CA PHE A 38 -4.03 -1.54 14.10
C PHE A 38 -2.95 -0.50 14.40
N LEU A 39 -3.31 0.58 15.09
CA LEU A 39 -2.38 1.63 15.49
C LEU A 39 -1.32 1.09 16.44
N SER A 40 -1.68 0.24 17.39
CA SER A 40 -0.69 -0.37 18.31
C SER A 40 0.30 -1.25 17.55
N CYS A 41 -0.18 -2.05 16.59
CA CYS A 41 0.67 -2.90 15.76
C CYS A 41 1.66 -2.08 14.90
N LEU A 42 1.27 -0.88 14.46
CA LEU A 42 2.12 0.00 13.64
C LEU A 42 3.01 0.93 14.48
N ILE A 43 2.45 1.59 15.48
CA ILE A 43 3.10 2.64 16.27
C ILE A 43 4.08 2.05 17.28
N LEU A 44 3.74 0.94 17.93
CA LEU A 44 4.61 0.34 18.94
C LEU A 44 6.00 -0.03 18.39
N PRO A 45 6.15 -0.78 17.28
CA PRO A 45 7.47 -1.05 16.72
C PRO A 45 8.18 0.22 16.25
N LEU A 46 7.43 1.21 15.73
CA LEU A 46 8.01 2.49 15.31
C LEU A 46 8.60 3.25 16.51
N ILE A 47 7.88 3.34 17.64
CA ILE A 47 8.40 3.93 18.88
C ILE A 47 9.64 3.18 19.35
N LEU A 48 9.62 1.84 19.32
CA LEU A 48 10.78 1.04 19.72
C LEU A 48 12.01 1.32 18.87
N VAL A 49 11.85 1.45 17.54
CA VAL A 49 12.95 1.83 16.64
C VAL A 49 13.53 3.20 17.01
N PHE A 50 12.68 4.20 17.31
CA PHE A 50 13.15 5.52 17.73
C PHE A 50 13.85 5.49 19.09
N VAL A 51 13.25 4.83 20.08
CA VAL A 51 13.85 4.70 21.42
C VAL A 51 15.21 4.02 21.30
N GLU A 52 15.32 2.93 20.55
CA GLU A 52 16.58 2.22 20.33
C GLU A 52 17.61 3.09 19.59
N ALA A 53 17.19 3.85 18.58
CA ALA A 53 18.06 4.76 17.84
C ALA A 53 18.64 5.88 18.72
N PHE A 54 17.89 6.34 19.74
CA PHE A 54 18.32 7.41 20.65
C PHE A 54 18.96 6.90 21.96
N LYS A 55 18.93 5.59 22.24
CA LYS A 55 19.48 5.01 23.49
C LYS A 55 20.96 5.33 23.73
N GLN A 56 21.75 5.40 22.65
CA GLN A 56 23.20 5.71 22.74
C GLN A 56 23.50 7.22 22.73
N GLY A 57 22.46 8.06 22.74
CA GLY A 57 22.56 9.52 22.72
C GLY A 57 22.59 10.13 21.31
N VAL A 58 22.15 11.39 21.20
CA VAL A 58 22.05 12.14 19.94
C VAL A 58 23.44 12.35 19.29
N GLY A 59 24.51 12.36 20.08
CA GLY A 59 25.89 12.46 19.59
C GLY A 59 26.31 11.28 18.72
N VAL A 60 25.99 10.04 19.12
CA VAL A 60 26.31 8.84 18.34
C VAL A 60 25.43 8.76 17.08
N TYR A 61 24.16 9.17 17.18
CA TYR A 61 23.25 9.28 16.03
C TYR A 61 23.77 10.25 14.96
N THR A 62 24.21 11.43 15.35
CA THR A 62 24.77 12.42 14.40
C THR A 62 26.11 11.95 13.81
N GLN A 63 26.96 11.28 14.59
CA GLN A 63 28.18 10.67 14.07
C GLN A 63 27.90 9.54 13.06
N ALA A 64 26.88 8.71 13.30
CA ALA A 64 26.47 7.66 12.38
C ALA A 64 25.93 8.23 11.06
N LEU A 65 25.26 9.39 11.09
CA LEU A 65 24.78 10.08 9.87
C LEU A 65 25.92 10.66 9.03
N VAL A 66 26.99 11.15 9.67
CA VAL A 66 28.15 11.75 9.00
C VAL A 66 29.17 10.69 8.55
N HIS A 67 28.95 9.42 8.91
CA HIS A 67 29.80 8.32 8.47
C HIS A 67 29.83 8.23 6.93
N PRO A 68 31.01 8.09 6.30
CA PRO A 68 31.16 8.09 4.85
C PRO A 68 30.32 7.02 4.16
N ASP A 69 30.17 5.86 4.79
CA ASP A 69 29.34 4.76 4.25
C ASP A 69 27.85 5.10 4.27
N THR A 70 27.35 5.72 5.35
CA THR A 70 25.95 6.16 5.45
C THR A 70 25.63 7.19 4.37
N LEU A 71 26.50 8.17 4.18
CA LEU A 71 26.32 9.19 3.14
C LEU A 71 26.38 8.60 1.73
N SER A 72 27.26 7.62 1.50
CA SER A 72 27.37 6.93 0.21
C SER A 72 26.13 6.08 -0.09
N ALA A 73 25.63 5.34 0.91
CA ALA A 73 24.39 4.58 0.80
C ALA A 73 23.18 5.49 0.50
N VAL A 74 23.03 6.60 1.23
CA VAL A 74 21.96 7.57 1.00
C VAL A 74 22.04 8.16 -0.42
N LYS A 75 23.24 8.55 -0.88
CA LYS A 75 23.43 9.05 -2.25
C LYS A 75 23.05 8.02 -3.30
N LEU A 76 23.44 6.76 -3.13
CA LEU A 76 23.10 5.67 -4.04
C LEU A 76 21.58 5.45 -4.10
N THR A 77 20.91 5.41 -2.95
CA THR A 77 19.45 5.27 -2.88
C THR A 77 18.74 6.46 -3.55
N LEU A 78 19.18 7.68 -3.29
CA LEU A 78 18.61 8.88 -3.91
C LEU A 78 18.81 8.90 -5.43
N LEU A 79 20.01 8.56 -5.92
CA LEU A 79 20.29 8.48 -7.36
C LEU A 79 19.42 7.40 -8.01
N THR A 80 19.33 6.22 -7.38
CA THR A 80 18.50 5.12 -7.87
C THR A 80 17.04 5.52 -7.93
N ALA A 81 16.51 6.15 -6.88
CA ALA A 81 15.13 6.64 -6.86
C ALA A 81 14.90 7.73 -7.92
N ALA A 82 15.83 8.66 -8.10
CA ALA A 82 15.74 9.74 -9.09
C ALA A 82 15.65 9.22 -10.53
N ILE A 83 16.23 8.06 -10.82
CA ILE A 83 16.16 7.43 -12.15
C ILE A 83 14.96 6.48 -12.23
N ALA A 84 14.78 5.62 -11.25
CA ALA A 84 13.75 4.58 -11.27
C ALA A 84 12.32 5.15 -11.22
N VAL A 85 12.09 6.20 -10.42
CA VAL A 85 10.74 6.78 -10.27
C VAL A 85 10.23 7.37 -11.59
N PRO A 86 10.95 8.27 -12.29
CA PRO A 86 10.49 8.79 -13.57
C PRO A 86 10.26 7.70 -14.62
N LEU A 87 11.16 6.71 -14.71
CA LEU A 87 10.99 5.59 -15.63
C LEU A 87 9.72 4.80 -15.30
N ASN A 88 9.52 4.44 -14.02
CA ASN A 88 8.31 3.74 -13.57
C ASN A 88 7.04 4.56 -13.84
N VAL A 89 7.09 5.88 -13.70
CA VAL A 89 5.96 6.76 -14.02
C VAL A 89 5.66 6.73 -15.53
N VAL A 90 6.67 6.93 -16.39
CA VAL A 90 6.46 6.96 -17.84
C VAL A 90 5.91 5.63 -18.34
N PHE A 91 6.56 4.51 -18.00
CA PHE A 91 6.12 3.18 -18.45
C PHE A 91 4.83 2.73 -17.76
N GLY A 92 4.70 2.98 -16.46
CA GLY A 92 3.52 2.60 -15.67
C GLY A 92 2.27 3.36 -16.12
N VAL A 93 2.37 4.67 -16.35
CA VAL A 93 1.25 5.47 -16.87
C VAL A 93 0.92 5.06 -18.30
N ALA A 94 1.91 4.81 -19.17
CA ALA A 94 1.66 4.34 -20.52
C ALA A 94 0.93 2.98 -20.54
N ALA A 95 1.35 2.04 -19.70
CA ALA A 95 0.71 0.73 -19.55
C ALA A 95 -0.72 0.86 -18.97
N ALA A 96 -0.88 1.62 -17.88
CA ALA A 96 -2.19 1.85 -17.25
C ALA A 96 -3.16 2.54 -18.22
N TRP A 97 -2.70 3.54 -18.97
CA TRP A 97 -3.49 4.21 -20.01
C TRP A 97 -3.91 3.23 -21.11
N SER A 98 -2.99 2.38 -21.55
CA SER A 98 -3.25 1.39 -22.59
C SER A 98 -4.35 0.41 -22.17
N VAL A 99 -4.28 -0.09 -20.93
CA VAL A 99 -5.28 -1.01 -20.37
C VAL A 99 -6.61 -0.31 -20.09
N ALA A 100 -6.59 0.91 -19.54
CA ALA A 100 -7.82 1.62 -19.16
C ALA A 100 -8.63 2.09 -20.37
N LYS A 101 -7.97 2.62 -21.42
CA LYS A 101 -8.65 3.27 -22.54
C LYS A 101 -8.93 2.35 -23.73
N PHE A 102 -8.09 1.35 -23.98
CA PHE A 102 -8.23 0.49 -25.15
C PHE A 102 -8.78 -0.90 -24.79
N ASN A 103 -9.61 -1.47 -25.67
CA ASN A 103 -10.10 -2.83 -25.57
C ASN A 103 -9.50 -3.65 -26.73
N PHE A 104 -8.39 -4.34 -26.45
CA PHE A 104 -7.68 -5.19 -27.39
C PHE A 104 -7.72 -6.65 -26.91
N PRO A 105 -7.68 -7.65 -27.81
CA PRO A 105 -7.85 -9.06 -27.46
C PRO A 105 -6.75 -9.59 -26.50
N GLY A 106 -5.56 -8.98 -26.48
CA GLY A 106 -4.45 -9.33 -25.57
C GLY A 106 -4.46 -8.64 -24.20
N LYS A 107 -5.52 -7.90 -23.85
CA LYS A 107 -5.56 -7.05 -22.64
C LYS A 107 -5.39 -7.84 -21.34
N SER A 108 -6.03 -9.00 -21.23
CA SER A 108 -5.92 -9.86 -20.04
C SER A 108 -4.48 -10.33 -19.79
N PHE A 109 -3.74 -10.66 -20.86
CA PHE A 109 -2.36 -11.11 -20.75
C PHE A 109 -1.44 -10.00 -20.25
N LEU A 110 -1.61 -8.77 -20.77
CA LEU A 110 -0.84 -7.62 -20.33
C LEU A 110 -1.10 -7.29 -18.86
N THR A 111 -2.37 -7.29 -18.42
CA THR A 111 -2.72 -7.07 -17.01
C THR A 111 -2.07 -8.11 -16.11
N THR A 112 -2.11 -9.40 -16.48
CA THR A 112 -1.49 -10.46 -15.70
C THR A 112 0.03 -10.28 -15.56
N ILE A 113 0.73 -9.87 -16.61
CA ILE A 113 2.19 -9.57 -16.53
C ILE A 113 2.47 -8.41 -15.57
N ILE A 114 1.62 -7.37 -15.59
CA ILE A 114 1.77 -6.21 -14.71
C ILE A 114 1.55 -6.60 -13.23
N ASP A 115 0.62 -7.52 -12.95
CA ASP A 115 0.30 -7.95 -11.59
C ASP A 115 1.20 -9.07 -11.05
N LEU A 116 1.85 -9.82 -11.95
CA LEU A 116 2.76 -10.92 -11.64
C LEU A 116 3.87 -10.56 -10.62
N PRO A 117 4.62 -9.45 -10.75
CA PRO A 117 5.67 -9.11 -9.79
C PRO A 117 5.13 -8.91 -8.37
N PHE A 118 3.87 -8.49 -8.19
CA PHE A 118 3.26 -8.38 -6.85
C PHE A 118 2.91 -9.74 -6.24
N SER A 119 2.75 -10.76 -7.07
CA SER A 119 2.53 -12.15 -6.63
C SER A 119 3.83 -12.89 -6.32
N VAL A 120 4.98 -12.39 -6.78
CA VAL A 120 6.29 -12.99 -6.56
C VAL A 120 6.93 -12.45 -5.28
N SER A 121 7.46 -13.34 -4.44
CA SER A 121 8.19 -12.95 -3.24
C SER A 121 9.46 -12.13 -3.61
N PRO A 122 9.73 -11.00 -2.93
CA PRO A 122 10.94 -10.21 -3.16
C PRO A 122 12.24 -11.02 -3.06
N VAL A 123 12.26 -12.04 -2.20
CA VAL A 123 13.42 -12.93 -2.03
C VAL A 123 13.68 -13.75 -3.30
N ILE A 124 12.63 -14.26 -3.93
CA ILE A 124 12.74 -15.05 -5.17
C ILE A 124 13.20 -14.16 -6.32
N ALA A 125 12.65 -12.94 -6.42
CA ALA A 125 13.07 -11.97 -7.43
C ALA A 125 14.57 -11.62 -7.29
N GLY A 126 15.04 -11.45 -6.05
CA GLY A 126 16.47 -11.23 -5.78
C GLY A 126 17.34 -12.41 -6.21
N MET A 127 16.93 -13.64 -5.90
CA MET A 127 17.66 -14.85 -6.30
C MET A 127 17.74 -15.03 -7.82
N MET A 128 16.66 -14.72 -8.55
CA MET A 128 16.66 -14.76 -10.02
C MET A 128 17.67 -13.80 -10.64
N LEU A 129 17.79 -12.58 -10.09
CA LEU A 129 18.74 -11.58 -10.58
C LEU A 129 20.21 -11.94 -10.33
N VAL A 130 20.50 -12.75 -9.30
CA VAL A 130 21.87 -13.19 -8.98
C VAL A 130 22.29 -14.42 -9.79
N LEU A 131 21.34 -15.30 -10.11
CA LEU A 131 21.59 -16.54 -10.86
C LEU A 131 21.70 -16.35 -12.38
N ILE A 132 21.18 -15.22 -12.88
CA ILE A 132 21.34 -14.76 -14.28
C ILE A 132 22.66 -14.02 -14.40
#